data_AF-A0A920MEI1-F1
#
_entry.id   AF-A0A920MEI1-F1
#
_cell.length_a   1.000
_cell.length_b   1.000
_cell.length_c   1.000
_cell.angle_alpha   90.00
_cell.angle_beta   90.00
_cell.angle_gamma   90.00
#
_symmetry.space_group_name_H-M   'P 1'
#
loop_
_entity.id
_entity.type
_entity.pdbx_description
1 polymer ?
#
loop_
_entity_poly.entity_id
_entity_poly.type
_entity_poly.pdbx_seq_one_letter_code
_entity_poly.pdbx_strand_id
1 'polypeptide(L)'
;MFVLWKGQNEVRKLIAGPSVYICDECVDLCNNIIEEELSGDEENQDLVLYKPKEIKSMLDDYVIDQDIAKKVLSVAVYNHYKRLQDKPKPRDDDYVEVGKRIFFYWTHWIR
;
A
#
# COMPACT_ATOMS: atom_id res chain seq x y z
N MET A 1 -5.82 -29.97 -19.85
CA MET A 1 -6.78 -29.46 -18.84
C MET A 1 -7.38 -28.19 -19.43
N PHE A 2 -8.54 -28.28 -20.09
CA PHE A 2 -9.22 -27.11 -20.68
C PHE A 2 -10.10 -26.49 -19.58
N VAL A 3 -9.82 -25.24 -19.20
CA VAL A 3 -10.67 -24.50 -18.25
C VAL A 3 -11.72 -23.76 -19.06
N LEU A 4 -12.81 -24.44 -19.40
CA LEU A 4 -14.05 -23.80 -19.83
C LEU A 4 -15.09 -24.11 -18.75
N TRP A 5 -15.48 -23.07 -18.01
CA TRP A 5 -16.53 -23.15 -16.98
C TRP A 5 -17.93 -23.40 -17.59
N LYS A 6 -18.07 -23.26 -18.92
CA LYS A 6 -19.32 -23.40 -19.67
C LYS A 6 -19.12 -24.19 -20.97
N GLY A 7 -20.16 -24.92 -21.40
CA GLY A 7 -20.10 -25.73 -22.63
C GLY A 7 -20.06 -24.84 -23.88
N GLN A 8 -19.38 -25.27 -24.95
CA GLN A 8 -19.19 -24.47 -26.18
C GLN A 8 -20.49 -23.96 -26.82
N ASN A 9 -21.64 -24.59 -26.55
CA ASN A 9 -22.96 -24.18 -27.05
C ASN A 9 -23.63 -23.06 -26.25
N GLU A 10 -23.10 -22.69 -25.07
CA GLU A 10 -23.68 -21.64 -24.22
C GLU A 10 -23.08 -20.25 -24.50
N VAL A 11 -22.11 -20.14 -25.43
CA VAL A 11 -21.29 -18.93 -25.59
C VAL A 11 -21.53 -18.26 -26.93
N ARG A 12 -21.82 -16.95 -26.91
CA ARG A 12 -22.28 -16.19 -28.09
C ARG A 12 -21.17 -15.84 -29.06
N LYS A 13 -19.95 -15.62 -28.58
CA LYS A 13 -18.78 -15.28 -29.39
C LYS A 13 -17.55 -16.02 -28.86
N LEU A 14 -16.83 -16.66 -29.78
CA LEU A 14 -15.61 -17.43 -29.51
C LEU A 14 -14.51 -16.97 -30.47
N ILE A 15 -13.32 -16.72 -29.93
CA ILE A 15 -12.12 -16.37 -30.69
C ILE A 15 -11.21 -17.61 -30.70
N ALA A 16 -10.86 -18.10 -31.90
CA ALA A 16 -10.08 -19.32 -32.09
C ALA A 16 -8.65 -19.01 -32.54
N GLY A 17 -7.66 -19.51 -31.79
CA GLY A 17 -6.26 -19.58 -32.17
C GLY A 17 -5.84 -21.02 -32.56
N PRO A 18 -4.57 -21.24 -32.97
CA PRO A 18 -4.09 -22.52 -33.52
C PRO A 18 -4.26 -23.74 -32.60
N SER A 19 -4.34 -23.52 -31.29
CA SER A 19 -4.49 -24.58 -30.28
C SER A 19 -5.28 -24.13 -29.03
N VAL A 20 -5.94 -22.96 -29.12
CA VAL A 20 -6.58 -22.29 -27.97
C VAL A 20 -7.90 -21.66 -28.43
N TYR A 21 -8.90 -21.71 -27.55
CA TYR A 21 -10.19 -21.06 -27.75
C TYR A 21 -10.49 -20.20 -26.52
N ILE A 22 -10.91 -18.96 -26.73
CA ILE A 22 -11.30 -18.05 -25.65
C ILE A 22 -12.68 -17.45 -25.93
N CYS A 23 -13.48 -17.29 -24.89
CA CYS A 23 -14.81 -16.67 -24.97
C CYS A 23 -14.77 -15.17 -24.71
N ASP A 24 -15.80 -14.43 -25.15
CA ASP A 24 -15.92 -13.00 -24.85
C ASP A 24 -15.99 -12.72 -23.34
N GLU A 25 -16.81 -13.46 -22.60
CA GLU A 25 -16.88 -13.37 -21.13
C GLU A 25 -15.53 -13.64 -20.45
N CYS A 26 -14.73 -14.55 -21.01
CA CYS A 26 -13.43 -14.94 -20.51
C CYS A 26 -12.42 -13.80 -20.71
N VAL A 27 -12.49 -13.11 -21.86
CA VAL A 27 -11.68 -11.92 -22.15
C VAL A 27 -12.05 -10.80 -21.19
N ASP A 28 -13.33 -10.57 -20.96
CA ASP A 28 -13.80 -9.54 -20.02
C ASP A 28 -13.37 -9.87 -18.58
N LEU A 29 -13.46 -11.13 -18.16
CA LEU A 29 -12.97 -11.57 -16.84
C LEU A 29 -11.45 -11.41 -16.72
N CYS A 30 -10.69 -11.81 -17.74
CA CYS A 30 -9.24 -11.60 -17.73
C CYS A 30 -8.90 -10.11 -17.70
N ASN A 31 -9.63 -9.27 -18.44
CA ASN A 31 -9.44 -7.83 -18.42
C ASN A 31 -9.74 -7.25 -17.03
N ASN A 32 -10.82 -7.68 -16.37
CA ASN A 32 -11.15 -7.24 -15.01
C ASN A 32 -10.08 -7.67 -14.00
N ILE A 33 -9.59 -8.91 -14.08
CA ILE A 33 -8.49 -9.40 -13.21
C ILE A 33 -7.22 -8.57 -13.44
N ILE A 34 -6.90 -8.28 -14.70
CA ILE A 34 -5.74 -7.45 -15.06
C ILE A 34 -5.93 -6.00 -14.57
N GLU A 35 -7.12 -5.44 -14.70
CA GLU A 35 -7.46 -4.10 -14.21
C GLU A 35 -7.42 -4.04 -12.68
N GLU A 36 -7.90 -5.05 -11.97
CA GLU A 36 -7.78 -5.18 -10.51
C GLU A 36 -6.32 -5.29 -10.05
N GLU A 37 -5.48 -6.04 -10.77
CA GLU A 37 -4.04 -6.13 -10.47
C GLU A 37 -3.28 -4.82 -10.80
N LEU A 38 -3.64 -4.14 -11.90
CA LEU A 38 -3.02 -2.87 -12.31
C LEU A 38 -3.50 -1.69 -11.46
N SER A 39 -4.75 -1.71 -11.01
CA SER A 39 -5.32 -0.74 -10.06
C SER A 39 -4.93 -1.04 -8.62
N GLY A 40 -4.14 -2.10 -8.40
CA GLY A 40 -3.60 -2.62 -7.15
C GLY A 40 -3.81 -1.70 -5.96
N ASP A 41 -4.95 -1.86 -5.30
CA ASP A 41 -5.34 -1.14 -4.08
C ASP A 41 -4.82 0.31 -4.03
N GLU A 42 -5.05 1.08 -5.09
CA GLU A 42 -4.97 2.54 -5.06
C GLU A 42 -6.19 3.14 -4.33
N GLU A 43 -6.69 2.48 -3.29
CA GLU A 43 -7.18 3.24 -2.15
C GLU A 43 -5.98 3.92 -1.48
N ASN A 44 -5.43 4.92 -2.16
CA ASN A 44 -4.87 6.10 -1.49
C ASN A 44 -6.04 6.74 -0.74
N GLN A 45 -6.45 6.11 0.37
CA GLN A 45 -6.94 6.89 1.48
C GLN A 45 -5.76 7.80 1.79
N ASP A 46 -5.84 9.05 1.33
CA ASP A 46 -4.91 10.11 1.70
C ASP A 46 -4.93 10.16 3.22
N LEU A 47 -4.03 9.38 3.83
CA LEU A 47 -3.90 9.31 5.27
C LEU A 47 -3.42 10.70 5.65
N VAL A 48 -4.33 11.52 6.14
CA VAL A 48 -4.01 12.88 6.58
C VAL A 48 -3.01 12.76 7.72
N LEU A 49 -1.75 13.02 7.40
CA LEU A 49 -0.65 12.88 8.34
C LEU A 49 -0.58 14.13 9.22
N TYR A 50 -1.15 14.04 10.42
CA TYR A 50 -1.07 15.10 11.42
C TYR A 50 0.37 15.36 11.85
N LYS A 51 0.73 16.63 12.07
CA LYS A 51 2.05 16.99 12.57
C LYS A 51 2.22 16.46 13.99
N PRO A 52 3.45 16.12 14.43
CA PRO A 52 3.69 15.63 15.79
C PRO A 52 3.15 16.55 16.90
N LYS A 53 3.06 17.86 16.65
CA LYS A 53 2.46 18.81 17.60
C LYS A 53 0.96 18.60 17.79
N GLU A 54 0.25 18.29 16.71
CA GLU A 54 -1.19 18.03 16.72
C GLU A 54 -1.47 16.69 17.41
N ILE A 55 -0.67 15.67 17.13
CA ILE A 55 -0.74 14.37 17.82
C ILE A 55 -0.49 14.53 19.33
N LYS A 56 0.49 15.36 19.72
CA LYS A 56 0.74 15.67 21.14
C LYS A 56 -0.47 16.35 21.78
N SER A 57 -1.06 17.34 21.09
CA SER A 57 -2.24 18.05 21.59
C SER A 57 -3.42 17.12 21.78
N MET A 58 -3.65 16.16 20.89
CA MET A 58 -4.68 15.14 21.08
C MET A 58 -4.38 14.25 22.29
N LEU A 59 -3.11 13.88 22.49
CA LEU A 59 -2.69 13.08 23.65
C LEU A 59 -2.80 13.86 24.97
N ASP A 60 -2.76 15.20 24.93
CA ASP A 60 -2.90 16.05 26.11
C ASP A 60 -4.32 15.95 26.73
N ASP A 61 -5.34 15.64 25.93
CA ASP A 61 -6.72 15.46 26.41
C ASP A 61 -6.95 14.13 27.15
N TYR A 62 -6.13 13.11 26.88
CA TYR A 62 -6.32 11.75 27.41
C TYR A 62 -5.25 11.32 28.43
N VAL A 63 -4.06 11.92 28.41
CA VAL A 63 -2.93 11.53 29.27
C VAL A 63 -2.48 12.73 30.10
N ILE A 64 -2.31 12.58 31.41
CA ILE A 64 -1.91 13.66 32.34
C ILE A 64 -0.43 13.51 32.74
N ASP A 65 0.31 14.63 32.84
CA ASP A 65 1.68 14.75 33.38
C ASP A 65 2.83 13.95 32.70
N GLN A 66 2.60 13.31 31.55
CA GLN A 66 3.61 12.53 30.83
C GLN A 66 4.16 13.24 29.57
N ASP A 67 4.74 14.43 29.72
CA ASP A 67 5.20 15.27 28.60
C ASP A 67 6.24 14.61 27.69
N ILE A 68 7.24 13.95 28.29
CA ILE A 68 8.33 13.30 27.54
C ILE A 68 7.77 12.14 26.71
N ALA A 69 6.91 11.31 27.31
CA ALA A 69 6.31 10.17 26.63
C ALA A 69 5.41 10.61 25.47
N LYS A 70 4.59 11.64 25.68
CA LYS A 70 3.73 12.21 24.61
C LYS A 70 4.55 12.71 23.43
N LYS A 71 5.68 13.39 23.68
CA LYS A 71 6.59 13.88 22.64
C LYS A 71 7.18 12.72 21.84
N VAL A 72 7.70 11.70 22.52
CA VAL A 72 8.31 10.52 21.88
C VAL A 72 7.26 9.76 21.06
N LEU A 73 6.09 9.51 21.63
CA LEU A 73 5.00 8.81 20.95
C LEU A 73 4.52 9.56 19.71
N SER A 74 4.34 10.88 19.81
CA SER A 74 3.90 11.71 18.69
C SER A 74 4.88 11.64 17.50
N VAL A 75 6.18 11.67 17.77
CA VAL A 75 7.21 11.57 16.72
C VAL A 75 7.30 10.13 16.16
N ALA A 76 7.16 9.12 17.01
CA ALA A 76 7.18 7.72 16.60
C ALA A 76 6.00 7.39 15.68
N VAL A 77 4.79 7.80 16.06
CA VAL A 77 3.56 7.61 15.28
C VAL A 77 3.66 8.34 13.94
N TYR A 78 4.06 9.61 13.94
CA TYR A 78 4.26 10.38 12.71
C TYR A 78 5.24 9.69 11.75
N ASN A 79 6.39 9.23 12.26
CA ASN A 79 7.39 8.56 11.43
C ASN A 79 6.93 7.18 10.95
N HIS A 80 6.12 6.47 11.73
CA HIS A 80 5.55 5.19 11.34
C HIS A 80 4.61 5.36 10.15
N TYR A 81 3.64 6.28 10.25
CA TYR A 81 2.70 6.56 9.16
C TYR A 81 3.38 7.16 7.93
N LYS A 82 4.41 8.00 8.11
CA LYS A 82 5.22 8.50 7.00
C LYS A 82 5.86 7.35 6.20
N ARG A 83 6.43 6.35 6.89
CA ARG A 83 7.01 5.17 6.22
C ARG A 83 5.97 4.31 5.50
N LEU A 84 4.74 4.27 6.00
CA LEU A 84 3.65 3.55 5.35
C LEU A 84 3.16 4.25 4.08
N GLN A 85 3.27 5.58 3.99
CA GLN A 85 2.99 6.34 2.76
C GLN A 85 4.12 6.21 1.74
N ASP A 86 5.37 6.14 2.18
CA ASP A 86 6.56 5.98 1.35
C ASP A 86 6.71 4.52 0.78
N LYS A 87 5.60 3.80 0.51
CA LYS A 87 5.66 2.47 -0.15
C LYS A 87 6.57 2.59 -1.38
N PRO A 88 7.54 1.66 -1.56
CA PRO A 88 8.53 1.81 -2.60
C PRO A 88 7.85 1.82 -3.96
N LYS A 89 7.93 2.95 -4.67
CA LYS A 89 7.71 2.96 -6.12
C LYS A 89 8.68 1.94 -6.73
N PRO A 90 8.24 1.06 -7.64
CA PRO A 90 9.13 0.08 -8.21
C PRO A 90 10.21 0.77 -9.04
N ARG A 91 11.46 0.58 -8.57
CA ARG A 91 12.76 0.63 -9.27
C ARG A 91 13.27 2.01 -9.73
N ASP A 92 14.21 2.54 -8.94
CA ASP A 92 15.51 3.01 -9.41
C ASP A 92 16.56 2.65 -8.34
N ASP A 93 17.74 2.24 -8.78
CA ASP A 93 18.61 1.23 -8.19
C ASP A 93 19.46 1.73 -7.00
N ASP A 94 19.09 2.86 -6.39
CA ASP A 94 19.96 3.65 -5.51
C ASP A 94 19.44 3.75 -4.06
N TYR A 95 18.77 2.71 -3.57
CA TYR A 95 18.12 2.73 -2.24
C TYR A 95 18.84 1.88 -1.18
N VAL A 96 20.04 2.29 -0.77
CA VAL A 96 20.66 1.77 0.48
C VAL A 96 21.34 2.89 1.29
N GLU A 97 20.64 4.00 1.57
CA GLU A 97 21.13 4.99 2.55
C GLU A 97 20.12 5.38 3.64
N VAL A 98 18.84 5.04 3.51
CA VAL A 98 17.80 5.48 4.46
C VAL A 98 17.85 4.69 5.79
N GLY A 99 18.34 3.45 5.78
CA GLY A 99 18.45 2.62 6.99
C GLY A 99 19.52 3.07 7.98
N LYS A 100 20.62 3.67 7.52
CA LYS A 100 21.74 4.09 8.38
C LYS A 100 21.45 5.41 9.11
N ARG A 101 20.70 6.32 8.47
CA ARG A 101 20.44 7.66 9.03
C ARG A 101 19.50 7.60 10.23
N ILE A 102 18.46 6.77 10.19
CA ILE A 102 17.49 6.64 11.28
C ILE A 102 18.15 6.13 12.56
N PHE A 103 19.02 5.12 12.46
CA PHE A 103 19.71 4.56 13.63
C PHE A 103 20.62 5.61 14.29
N PHE A 104 21.27 6.45 13.48
CA PHE A 104 22.17 7.51 13.95
C PHE A 104 21.42 8.69 14.61
N TYR A 105 20.25 9.06 14.10
CA TYR A 105 19.42 10.09 14.74
C TYR A 105 18.75 9.57 16.01
N TRP A 106 18.36 8.28 16.07
CA TRP A 106 17.70 7.69 17.25
C TRP A 106 18.65 7.61 18.45
N THR A 107 19.92 7.25 18.23
CA THR A 107 20.94 7.23 19.29
C THR A 107 21.33 8.63 19.79
N HIS A 108 21.21 9.65 18.94
CA HIS A 108 21.51 11.04 19.31
C HIS A 108 20.36 11.74 20.03
N TRP A 109 19.10 11.32 19.80
CA TRP A 109 17.90 11.97 20.38
C TRP A 109 17.47 11.40 21.74
N ILE A 110 18.02 10.23 22.13
CA ILE A 110 17.77 9.56 23.44
C ILE A 110 18.82 9.98 24.49
N ARG A 111 19.80 10.80 24.12
CA ARG A 111 20.82 11.36 25.00
C ARG A 111 20.58 12.85 25.22
#